data_AF-A0A7W0V890-F1
#
_entry.id   AF-A0A7W0V890-F1
#
_cell.length_a   1.000
_cell.length_b   1.000
_cell.length_c   1.000
_cell.angle_alpha   90.00
_cell.angle_beta   90.00
_cell.angle_gamma   90.00
#
_symmetry.space_group_name_H-M   'P 1'
#
loop_
_entity.id
_entity.type
_entity.pdbx_description
1 polymer ?
#
loop_
_entity_poly.entity_id
_entity_poly.type
_entity_poly.pdbx_seq_one_letter_code
_entity_poly.pdbx_strand_id
1 'polypeptide(L)'
;MTSDDPDLVGRAREGDQVAFARLFEQYHAPILNYLHRMVSDRAMAEDLTQDTFIKAYNALPSTRPDLAFKPWLYRIATNTAISQLRRRKIVQWIPFLPGHDHASDQSVERSVSRRQDIEQTLS
;
A
#
# COMPACT_ATOMS: atom_id res chain seq x y z
N MET A 1 -19.38 -23.45 8.97
CA MET A 1 -19.27 -24.34 7.80
C MET A 1 -17.83 -24.26 7.29
N THR A 2 -16.92 -24.76 8.10
CA THR A 2 -15.47 -24.82 7.84
C THR A 2 -15.27 -26.02 6.93
N SER A 3 -15.50 -25.86 5.62
CA SER A 3 -15.18 -26.91 4.67
C SER A 3 -13.66 -26.98 4.55
N ASP A 4 -13.15 -28.01 5.21
CA ASP A 4 -11.85 -28.64 5.10
C ASP A 4 -11.66 -29.10 3.64
N ASP A 5 -11.52 -28.14 2.72
CA ASP A 5 -11.22 -28.40 1.31
C ASP A 5 -9.71 -28.60 1.22
N PRO A 6 -9.24 -29.86 1.07
CA PRO A 6 -7.87 -30.23 1.44
C PRO A 6 -6.80 -29.61 0.53
N ASP A 7 -7.18 -29.00 -0.60
CA ASP A 7 -6.22 -28.42 -1.54
C ASP A 7 -6.73 -27.14 -2.24
N LEU A 8 -7.23 -26.17 -1.48
CA LEU A 8 -7.57 -24.85 -2.04
C LEU A 8 -6.39 -24.18 -2.75
N VAL A 9 -5.18 -24.37 -2.24
CA VAL A 9 -3.97 -23.73 -2.79
C VAL A 9 -3.57 -24.37 -4.12
N GLY A 10 -3.60 -25.70 -4.23
CA GLY A 10 -3.31 -26.41 -5.47
C GLY A 10 -4.33 -26.07 -6.56
N ARG A 11 -5.63 -26.13 -6.24
CA ARG A 11 -6.68 -25.74 -7.20
C ARG A 11 -6.57 -24.28 -7.65
N ALA A 12 -6.34 -23.36 -6.72
CA ALA A 12 -6.15 -21.96 -7.06
C ALA A 12 -4.90 -21.75 -7.94
N ARG A 13 -3.84 -22.53 -7.74
CA ARG A 13 -2.64 -22.54 -8.59
C ARG A 13 -2.95 -22.99 -10.02
N GLU A 14 -3.86 -23.94 -10.18
CA GLU A 14 -4.33 -24.45 -11.48
C GLU A 14 -5.34 -23.50 -12.17
N GLY A 15 -5.69 -22.38 -11.54
CA GLY A 15 -6.59 -21.37 -12.10
C GLY A 15 -8.03 -21.48 -11.63
N ASP A 16 -8.33 -22.30 -10.62
CA ASP A 16 -9.66 -22.36 -10.00
C ASP A 16 -9.94 -21.05 -9.24
N GLN A 17 -10.78 -20.21 -9.85
CA GLN A 17 -11.18 -18.92 -9.29
C GLN A 17 -12.00 -19.06 -8.00
N VAL A 18 -12.79 -20.14 -7.86
CA VAL A 18 -13.59 -20.39 -6.66
C VAL A 18 -12.67 -20.75 -5.50
N ALA A 19 -11.65 -21.57 -5.75
CA ALA A 19 -10.64 -21.89 -4.75
C ALA A 19 -9.87 -20.64 -4.30
N PHE A 20 -9.49 -19.76 -5.24
CA PHE A 20 -8.85 -18.49 -4.88
C PHE A 20 -9.78 -17.55 -4.10
N ALA A 21 -11.08 -17.49 -4.45
CA ALA A 21 -12.06 -16.71 -3.70
C ALA A 21 -12.20 -17.17 -2.25
N ARG A 22 -12.13 -18.49 -1.99
CA ARG A 22 -12.10 -19.03 -0.62
C ARG A 22 -10.84 -18.64 0.14
N LEU A 23 -9.68 -18.66 -0.52
CA LEU A 23 -8.44 -18.14 0.07
C LEU A 23 -8.56 -16.64 0.38
N PHE A 24 -9.17 -15.86 -0.51
CA PHE A 24 -9.44 -14.44 -0.27
C PHE A 24 -10.31 -14.24 0.97
N GLU A 25 -11.45 -14.92 1.07
CA GLU A 25 -12.35 -14.85 2.23
C GLU A 25 -11.61 -15.17 3.54
N GLN A 26 -10.75 -16.19 3.53
CA GLN A 26 -9.99 -16.62 4.71
C GLN A 26 -8.92 -15.62 5.15
N TYR A 27 -8.24 -14.98 4.20
CA TYR A 27 -7.05 -14.17 4.48
C TYR A 27 -7.27 -12.66 4.38
N HIS A 28 -8.41 -12.19 3.86
CA HIS A 28 -8.69 -10.77 3.67
C HIS A 28 -8.56 -9.97 4.96
N ALA A 29 -9.34 -10.31 6.00
CA ALA A 29 -9.30 -9.59 7.27
C ALA A 29 -7.94 -9.69 7.99
N PRO A 30 -7.27 -10.87 8.06
CA PRO A 30 -5.90 -10.97 8.58
C PRO A 30 -4.88 -10.07 7.87
N ILE A 31 -4.92 -10.00 6.53
CA ILE A 31 -4.00 -9.18 5.74
C ILE A 31 -4.31 -7.69 5.88
N LEU A 32 -5.58 -7.30 5.86
CA LEU A 32 -6.00 -5.91 6.08
C LEU A 32 -5.53 -5.40 7.45
N ASN A 33 -5.78 -6.17 8.51
CA ASN A 33 -5.36 -5.81 9.86
C ASN A 33 -3.84 -5.73 9.99
N TYR A 34 -3.11 -6.63 9.32
CA TYR A 34 -1.65 -6.62 9.29
C TYR A 34 -1.10 -5.37 8.59
N LEU A 35 -1.60 -5.07 7.39
CA LEU A 35 -1.20 -3.89 6.63
C LEU A 35 -1.58 -2.58 7.33
N HIS A 36 -2.77 -2.52 7.94
CA HIS A 36 -3.20 -1.37 8.72
C HIS A 36 -2.23 -1.05 9.87
N ARG A 37 -1.74 -2.07 10.59
CA ARG A 37 -0.71 -1.88 11.62
C ARG A 37 0.62 -1.39 11.06
N MET A 38 0.94 -1.73 9.81
CA MET A 38 2.18 -1.28 9.17
C MET A 38 2.11 0.16 8.68
N VAL A 39 0.97 0.60 8.14
CA VAL A 39 0.85 1.91 7.47
C VAL A 39 0.09 2.97 8.28
N SER A 40 -0.64 2.56 9.32
CA SER A 40 -1.46 3.44 10.19
C SER A 40 -2.44 4.34 9.42
N ASP A 41 -2.94 3.84 8.28
CA ASP A 41 -3.87 4.53 7.39
C ASP A 41 -4.84 3.47 6.84
N ARG A 42 -6.15 3.65 7.10
CA ARG A 42 -7.17 2.66 6.75
C ARG A 42 -7.37 2.54 5.25
N ALA A 43 -7.50 3.67 4.54
CA ALA A 43 -7.72 3.66 3.10
C ALA A 43 -6.52 3.04 2.39
N MET A 44 -5.31 3.43 2.79
CA MET A 44 -4.08 2.83 2.25
C MET A 44 -3.98 1.33 2.54
N ALA A 45 -4.40 0.88 3.72
CA ALA A 45 -4.39 -0.54 4.05
C ALA A 45 -5.37 -1.35 3.18
N GLU A 46 -6.54 -0.80 2.87
CA GLU A 46 -7.52 -1.41 1.96
C GLU A 46 -6.96 -1.54 0.54
N ASP A 47 -6.39 -0.47 0.00
CA ASP A 47 -5.74 -0.48 -1.32
C ASP A 47 -4.59 -1.49 -1.39
N LEU A 48 -3.71 -1.49 -0.38
CA LEU A 48 -2.59 -2.45 -0.30
C LEU A 48 -3.08 -3.90 -0.16
N THR A 49 -4.22 -4.12 0.49
CA THR A 49 -4.83 -5.45 0.61
C THR A 49 -5.27 -5.93 -0.77
N GLN A 50 -5.98 -5.10 -1.53
CA GLN A 50 -6.39 -5.43 -2.89
C GLN A 50 -5.18 -5.72 -3.78
N ASP A 51 -4.19 -4.83 -3.80
CA ASP A 51 -2.93 -5.01 -4.54
C ASP A 51 -2.22 -6.32 -4.18
N THR A 52 -2.23 -6.69 -2.90
CA THR A 52 -1.61 -7.93 -2.41
C THR A 52 -2.30 -9.14 -3.02
N PHE A 53 -3.64 -9.18 -3.01
CA PHE A 53 -4.39 -10.31 -3.58
C PHE A 53 -4.30 -10.37 -5.10
N ILE A 54 -4.28 -9.24 -5.80
CA ILE A 54 -4.05 -9.21 -7.26
C ILE A 54 -2.67 -9.79 -7.60
N LYS A 55 -1.62 -9.37 -6.87
CA LYS A 55 -0.26 -9.91 -7.05
C LYS A 55 -0.20 -11.40 -6.69
N ALA A 56 -0.87 -11.81 -5.62
CA ALA A 56 -0.93 -13.21 -5.23
C ALA A 56 -1.62 -14.05 -6.31
N TYR A 57 -2.78 -13.62 -6.83
CA TYR A 57 -3.48 -14.32 -7.91
C TYR A 57 -2.60 -14.52 -9.14
N ASN A 58 -1.90 -13.46 -9.56
CA ASN A 58 -1.02 -13.51 -10.74
C ASN A 58 0.25 -14.36 -10.51
N ALA A 59 0.78 -14.40 -9.30
CA ALA A 59 2.03 -15.10 -8.99
C ALA A 59 1.81 -16.57 -8.60
N LEU A 60 0.64 -16.92 -8.06
CA LEU A 60 0.35 -18.25 -7.53
C LEU A 60 0.62 -19.39 -8.53
N PRO A 61 0.21 -19.31 -9.82
CA PRO A 61 0.45 -20.36 -10.82
C PRO A 61 1.92 -20.72 -11.02
N SER A 62 2.85 -19.78 -10.79
CA SER A 62 4.29 -19.99 -10.96
C SER A 62 4.99 -20.47 -9.69
N THR A 63 4.25 -20.76 -8.62
CA THR A 63 4.82 -21.21 -7.34
C THR A 63 5.03 -22.72 -7.29
N ARG A 64 5.94 -23.16 -6.40
CA ARG A 64 6.18 -24.59 -6.17
C ARG A 64 4.98 -25.26 -5.50
N PRO A 65 4.67 -26.54 -5.78
CA PRO A 65 3.55 -27.26 -5.19
C PRO A 65 3.48 -27.21 -3.65
N ASP A 66 4.64 -27.36 -3.01
CA ASP A 66 4.86 -27.39 -1.56
C ASP A 66 4.87 -26.01 -0.87
N LEU A 67 4.43 -24.96 -1.57
CA LEU A 67 4.37 -23.61 -1.04
C LEU A 67 3.50 -23.53 0.24
N ALA A 68 4.11 -23.05 1.32
CA ALA A 68 3.36 -22.57 2.47
C ALA A 68 2.66 -21.23 2.14
N PHE A 69 1.37 -21.30 1.77
CA PHE A 69 0.60 -20.16 1.26
C PHE A 69 0.56 -18.96 2.21
N LYS A 70 0.28 -19.19 3.51
CA LYS A 70 0.18 -18.12 4.51
C LYS A 70 1.45 -17.26 4.59
N PRO A 71 2.64 -17.79 4.90
CA PRO A 71 3.85 -16.96 4.97
C PRO A 71 4.23 -16.33 3.63
N TRP A 72 3.93 -16.99 2.51
CA TRP A 72 4.13 -16.42 1.17
C TRP A 72 3.24 -15.21 0.91
N LEU A 73 1.95 -15.28 1.26
CA LEU A 73 1.01 -14.17 1.11
C LEU A 73 1.43 -12.97 1.97
N TYR A 74 1.85 -13.21 3.21
CA TYR A 74 2.36 -12.15 4.09
C TYR A 74 3.61 -11.49 3.50
N ARG A 75 4.50 -12.24 2.84
CA ARG A 75 5.67 -11.67 2.15
C ARG A 75 5.27 -10.73 1.01
N ILE A 76 4.25 -11.08 0.23
CA ILE A 76 3.70 -10.18 -0.81
C ILE A 76 3.13 -8.90 -0.16
N ALA A 77 2.38 -9.04 0.93
CA ALA A 77 1.81 -7.92 1.67
C ALA A 77 2.90 -6.97 2.19
N THR A 78 3.91 -7.51 2.87
CA THR A 78 5.05 -6.74 3.41
C THR A 78 5.80 -6.00 2.29
N ASN A 79 6.13 -6.68 1.19
CA ASN A 79 6.82 -6.06 0.06
C ASN A 79 5.99 -4.93 -0.57
N THR A 80 4.67 -5.12 -0.66
CA THR A 80 3.73 -4.15 -1.21
C THR A 80 3.66 -2.90 -0.31
N ALA A 81 3.54 -3.08 1.00
CA ALA A 81 3.57 -1.98 1.97
C ALA A 81 4.90 -1.22 1.98
N ILE A 82 6.04 -1.93 2.03
CA ILE A 82 7.38 -1.29 2.04
C ILE A 82 7.59 -0.48 0.75
N SER A 83 7.18 -1.02 -0.39
CA SER A 83 7.25 -0.32 -1.67
C SER A 83 6.46 0.99 -1.62
N GLN A 84 5.25 0.99 -1.06
CA GLN A 84 4.46 2.21 -0.94
C GLN A 84 5.01 3.20 0.08
N LEU A 85 5.41 2.74 1.26
CA LEU A 85 6.00 3.63 2.27
C LEU A 85 7.27 4.31 1.74
N ARG A 86 8.07 3.60 0.93
CA ARG A 86 9.23 4.20 0.24
C ARG A 86 8.81 5.27 -0.76
N ARG A 87 7.78 5.01 -1.58
CA ARG A 87 7.25 6.00 -2.54
C ARG A 87 6.71 7.23 -1.84
N ARG A 88 5.96 7.06 -0.73
CA ARG A 88 5.43 8.18 0.07
C ARG A 88 6.55 9.03 0.66
N LYS A 89 7.63 8.43 1.19
CA LYS A 89 8.80 9.17 1.66
C LYS A 89 9.50 9.95 0.55
N ILE A 90 9.59 9.39 -0.65
CA ILE A 90 10.14 10.09 -1.82
C ILE A 90 9.26 11.30 -2.18
N VAL A 91 7.93 11.13 -2.27
CA VAL A 91 7.01 12.24 -2.56
C VAL A 91 7.07 13.32 -1.47
N GLN A 92 7.19 12.94 -0.19
CA GLN A 92 7.38 13.88 0.91
C GLN A 92 8.72 14.64 0.84
N TRP A 93 9.76 14.03 0.27
CA TRP A 93 11.10 14.60 0.16
C TRP A 93 11.34 15.33 -1.18
N ILE A 94 10.30 15.63 -1.97
CA ILE A 94 10.44 16.50 -3.15
C ILE A 94 9.86 17.90 -2.85
N PRO A 95 10.62 18.85 -2.25
CA PRO A 95 10.21 20.25 -2.10
C PRO A 95 10.35 21.13 -3.36
N PHE A 96 10.82 20.63 -4.52
CA PHE A 96 11.36 21.49 -5.59
C PHE A 96 10.87 21.24 -7.03
N LEU A 97 9.79 20.48 -7.26
CA LEU A 97 9.18 20.41 -8.60
C LEU A 97 8.09 21.48 -8.74
N PRO A 98 8.19 22.43 -9.70
CA PRO A 98 7.11 23.38 -9.94
C PRO A 98 5.89 22.65 -10.50
N GLY A 99 4.75 22.69 -9.79
CA GLY A 99 3.45 22.24 -10.29
C GLY A 99 2.60 21.29 -9.42
N HIS A 100 3.04 20.92 -8.21
CA HIS A 100 2.22 20.10 -7.30
C HIS A 100 1.66 20.92 -6.14
N ASP A 101 0.48 21.51 -6.36
CA ASP A 101 -0.35 22.08 -5.30
C ASP A 101 -1.02 20.95 -4.53
N HIS A 102 -0.52 20.66 -3.32
CA HIS A 102 -1.33 19.99 -2.31
C HIS A 102 -1.54 20.94 -1.15
N ALA A 103 -2.69 21.61 -1.21
CA ALA A 103 -3.24 22.44 -0.15
C ALA A 103 -3.19 21.71 1.20
N SER A 104 -2.38 22.24 2.11
CA SER A 104 -2.67 22.22 3.54
C SER A 104 -2.48 23.63 4.07
N ASP A 105 -3.62 24.33 3.98
CA ASP A 105 -4.14 25.43 4.77
C ASP A 105 -3.39 25.77 6.09
N GLN A 106 -3.27 27.08 6.36
CA GLN A 106 -2.96 27.76 7.64
C GLN A 106 -1.55 28.32 7.98
N SER A 107 -0.58 28.42 7.08
CA SER A 107 0.73 29.06 7.46
C SER A 107 1.16 30.29 6.67
N VAL A 108 0.44 30.70 5.61
CA VAL A 108 0.94 31.74 4.68
C VAL A 108 0.65 33.18 5.15
N GLU A 109 -0.31 33.42 6.04
CA GLU A 109 -0.70 34.81 6.38
C GLU A 109 0.33 35.60 7.21
N ARG A 110 1.33 34.97 7.83
CA ARG A 110 2.23 35.67 8.78
C ARG A 110 3.44 36.36 8.15
N SER A 111 3.72 36.21 6.86
CA SER A 111 5.03 36.60 6.31
C SER A 111 5.02 37.80 5.36
N VAL A 112 3.86 38.41 5.07
CA VAL A 112 3.79 39.55 4.11
C VAL A 112 4.29 40.87 4.73
N SER A 113 4.45 40.98 6.04
CA SER A 113 4.73 42.27 6.69
C SER A 113 6.21 42.67 6.78
N ARG A 114 7.17 41.96 6.16
CA ARG A 114 8.61 42.23 6.34
C ARG A 114 9.38 42.31 5.02
N ARG A 115 8.87 43.07 4.04
CA ARG A 115 9.59 43.39 2.79
C ARG A 115 9.35 44.83 2.29
N GLN A 116 9.19 45.82 3.17
CA GLN A 116 9.18 47.24 2.75
C GLN A 116 10.47 48.01 3.02
N ASP A 117 11.52 47.42 3.60
CA ASP A 117 12.63 48.21 4.16
C ASP A 117 13.94 48.23 3.35
N ILE A 118 14.02 47.72 2.10
CA ILE A 118 15.33 47.60 1.41
C ILE A 118 15.50 48.53 0.20
N GLU A 119 14.49 49.26 -0.26
CA GLU A 119 14.64 50.15 -1.45
C GLU A 119 15.09 51.60 -1.16
N GLN A 120 15.51 51.96 0.06
CA GLN A 120 15.89 53.35 0.37
C GLN A 120 17.38 53.64 0.57
N THR A 121 18.31 52.69 0.40
CA THR A 121 19.74 52.93 0.74
C THR A 121 20.67 53.05 -0.47
N LEU A 122 20.18 53.47 -1.64
CA LEU A 122 21.04 53.94 -2.74
C LEU A 122 20.38 55.12 -3.48
N SER A 123 20.31 56.26 -2.80
CA SER A 123 20.32 57.59 -3.43
C SER A 123 21.28 58.50 -2.66
#